data_AF-A0A7V2UYV5-F1
#
_entry.id   AF-A0A7V2UYV5-F1
#
_cell.length_a   1.000
_cell.length_b   1.000
_cell.length_c   1.000
_cell.angle_alpha   90.00
_cell.angle_beta   90.00
_cell.angle_gamma   90.00
#
_symmetry.space_group_name_H-M   'P 1'
#
loop_
_entity.id
_entity.type
_entity.pdbx_description
1 polymer ?
#
loop_
_entity_poly.entity_id
_entity_poly.type
_entity_poly.pdbx_seq_one_letter_code
_entity_poly.pdbx_strand_id
1 'polypeptide(L)'
;MLSAARQFSVFLENKPGRLADVATALAKARVNIVALDVPQSNENSLIRIVVDDPSKARSLLKRESFPFAENEVLLIDLDNEPGALASATTRLGKSGINIDYAYGSTGEISGRTRVVIQVNDVLKARKVLGASESVRKAHPFHSKPRYVNREGRGGRF
;
A
#
# COMPACT_ATOMS: atom_id res chain seq x y z
N MET A 1 -4.24 3.30 -12.16
CA MET A 1 -4.97 3.85 -11.00
C MET A 1 -4.09 4.87 -10.31
N LEU A 2 -4.64 5.99 -9.84
CA LEU A 2 -3.94 6.92 -8.94
C LEU A 2 -4.88 7.33 -7.81
N SER A 3 -4.44 7.07 -6.58
CA SER A 3 -5.19 7.45 -5.38
C SER A 3 -4.22 7.81 -4.26
N ALA A 4 -4.59 8.78 -3.44
CA ALA A 4 -3.96 8.94 -2.13
C ALA A 4 -4.44 7.82 -1.20
N ALA A 5 -3.54 7.32 -0.36
CA ALA A 5 -3.82 6.31 0.65
C ALA A 5 -3.09 6.65 1.95
N ARG A 6 -3.54 6.02 3.03
CA ARG A 6 -2.90 6.13 4.33
C ARG A 6 -2.00 4.91 4.57
N GLN A 7 -0.73 5.17 4.83
CA GLN A 7 0.23 4.16 5.26
C GLN A 7 0.40 4.23 6.78
N PHE A 8 0.41 3.07 7.41
CA PHE A 8 0.81 2.89 8.80
C PHE A 8 2.24 2.38 8.84
N SER A 9 3.11 3.13 9.50
CA SER A 9 4.46 2.72 9.87
C SER A 9 4.39 2.14 11.27
N VAL A 10 4.21 0.83 11.40
CA VAL A 10 4.05 0.11 12.66
C VAL A 10 5.41 -0.29 13.21
N PHE A 11 5.66 0.03 14.47
CA PHE A 11 6.92 -0.30 15.12
C PHE A 11 6.82 -1.65 15.83
N LEU A 12 7.70 -2.58 15.47
CA LEU A 12 7.72 -3.96 15.98
C LEU A 12 9.15 -4.40 16.20
N GLU A 13 9.42 -5.16 17.24
CA GLU A 13 10.71 -5.82 17.38
C GLU A 13 10.95 -6.81 16.21
N ASN A 14 12.17 -6.85 15.67
CA ASN A 14 12.54 -7.84 14.66
C ASN A 14 12.78 -9.22 15.28
N LYS A 15 11.67 -9.90 15.56
CA LYS A 15 11.62 -11.28 16.04
C LYS A 15 10.63 -12.12 15.24
N PRO A 16 10.83 -13.44 15.16
CA PRO A 16 9.86 -14.35 14.58
C PRO A 16 8.45 -14.13 15.14
N GLY A 17 7.45 -14.09 14.27
CA GLY A 17 6.03 -13.96 14.64
C GLY A 17 5.50 -12.53 14.79
N ARG A 18 6.35 -11.50 14.96
CA ARG A 18 5.86 -10.13 15.22
C ARG A 18 5.05 -9.52 14.07
N LEU A 19 5.45 -9.76 12.83
CA LEU A 19 4.62 -9.40 11.67
C LEU A 19 3.31 -10.20 11.64
N ALA A 20 3.34 -11.47 12.03
CA ALA A 20 2.14 -12.31 12.07
C ALA A 20 1.11 -11.80 13.09
N ASP A 21 1.56 -11.25 14.23
CA ASP A 21 0.67 -10.64 15.24
C ASP A 21 -0.16 -9.50 14.63
N VAL A 22 0.50 -8.55 13.95
CA VAL A 22 -0.17 -7.41 13.31
C VAL A 22 -1.07 -7.87 12.16
N ALA A 23 -0.58 -8.75 11.30
CA ALA A 23 -1.37 -9.28 10.19
C ALA A 23 -2.62 -10.03 10.68
N THR A 24 -2.50 -10.81 11.76
CA THR A 24 -3.61 -11.53 12.38
C THR A 24 -4.63 -10.57 13.00
N ALA A 25 -4.17 -9.52 13.67
CA ALA A 25 -5.04 -8.49 14.24
C ALA A 25 -5.87 -7.80 13.14
N LEU A 26 -5.23 -7.42 12.03
CA LEU A 26 -5.89 -6.82 10.86
C LEU A 26 -6.91 -7.78 10.24
N ALA A 27 -6.53 -9.06 10.06
CA ALA A 27 -7.41 -10.09 9.52
C ALA A 27 -8.65 -10.33 10.40
N LYS A 28 -8.48 -10.43 11.73
CA LYS A 28 -9.60 -10.57 12.68
C LYS A 28 -10.54 -9.37 12.62
N ALA A 29 -9.99 -8.17 12.40
CA ALA A 29 -10.77 -6.96 12.18
C ALA A 29 -11.37 -6.86 10.76
N ARG A 30 -11.16 -7.84 9.87
CA ARG A 30 -11.57 -7.76 8.45
C ARG A 30 -11.06 -6.49 7.77
N VAL A 31 -9.80 -6.15 8.02
CA VAL A 31 -9.07 -5.08 7.31
C VAL A 31 -8.10 -5.76 6.35
N ASN A 32 -8.21 -5.46 5.07
CA ASN A 32 -7.34 -6.03 4.06
C ASN A 32 -6.05 -5.20 3.92
N ILE A 33 -4.92 -5.88 3.75
CA ILE A 33 -3.64 -5.24 3.44
C ILE A 33 -3.58 -5.03 1.91
N VAL A 34 -3.39 -3.78 1.51
CA VAL A 34 -3.30 -3.35 0.10
C VAL A 34 -1.85 -3.36 -0.39
N ALA A 35 -0.91 -2.98 0.47
CA ALA A 35 0.52 -3.01 0.18
C ALA A 35 1.32 -3.12 1.48
N LEU A 36 2.50 -3.74 1.42
CA LEU A 36 3.40 -3.92 2.56
C LEU A 36 4.85 -3.76 2.13
N ASP A 37 5.64 -3.13 2.99
CA ASP A 37 7.10 -3.02 2.88
C ASP A 37 7.72 -3.16 4.27
N VAL A 38 8.86 -3.85 4.37
CA VAL A 38 9.68 -3.93 5.58
C VAL A 38 11.03 -3.34 5.20
N PRO A 39 11.20 -2.00 5.32
CA PRO A 39 12.43 -1.37 4.88
C PRO A 39 13.61 -1.89 5.69
N GLN A 40 14.70 -2.22 4.99
CA GLN A 40 15.95 -2.55 5.64
C GLN A 40 16.53 -1.31 6.32
N SER A 41 16.76 -1.42 7.63
CA SER A 41 17.43 -0.42 8.45
C SER A 41 18.32 -1.14 9.47
N ASN A 42 19.33 -0.45 9.97
CA ASN A 42 20.23 -1.04 10.96
C ASN A 42 19.52 -1.41 12.28
N GLU A 43 18.32 -0.85 12.50
CA GLU A 43 17.50 -1.06 13.69
C GLU A 43 16.16 -1.75 13.40
N ASN A 44 16.06 -2.49 12.29
CA ASN A 44 14.84 -3.17 11.79
C ASN A 44 13.74 -3.30 12.84
N SER A 45 12.86 -2.30 12.88
CA SER A 45 11.73 -2.31 13.79
C SER A 45 10.50 -1.67 13.16
N LEU A 46 10.45 -1.57 11.84
CA LEU A 46 9.41 -0.82 11.13
C LEU A 46 8.79 -1.66 10.03
N ILE A 47 7.47 -1.72 10.02
CA ILE A 47 6.68 -2.28 8.93
C ILE A 47 5.79 -1.20 8.38
N ARG A 48 5.80 -1.01 7.07
CA ARG A 48 4.91 -0.11 6.35
C ARG A 48 3.75 -0.91 5.80
N ILE A 49 2.53 -0.52 6.13
CA ILE A 49 1.30 -1.21 5.70
C ILE A 49 0.32 -0.17 5.17
N VAL A 50 -0.15 -0.36 3.94
CA VAL A 50 -1.33 0.32 3.41
C VAL A 50 -2.50 -0.64 3.50
N VAL A 51 -3.64 -0.14 3.95
CA VAL A 51 -4.85 -0.93 4.21
C VAL A 51 -6.05 -0.34 3.49
N ASP A 52 -7.10 -1.14 3.30
CA ASP A 52 -8.34 -0.73 2.64
C ASP A 52 -9.24 0.15 3.53
N ASP A 53 -9.21 -0.05 4.85
CA ASP A 53 -9.93 0.75 5.85
C ASP A 53 -8.95 1.35 6.89
N PRO A 54 -8.39 2.55 6.61
CA PRO A 54 -7.47 3.23 7.52
C PRO A 54 -8.09 3.59 8.87
N SER A 55 -9.38 3.94 8.90
CA SER A 55 -10.05 4.32 10.14
C SER A 55 -10.13 3.13 11.10
N LYS A 56 -10.50 1.96 10.58
CA LYS A 56 -10.56 0.73 11.36
C LYS A 56 -9.18 0.22 11.77
N ALA A 57 -8.20 0.30 10.88
CA ALA A 57 -6.82 -0.04 11.19
C ALA A 57 -6.23 0.83 12.31
N ARG A 58 -6.46 2.15 12.25
CA ARG A 58 -6.02 3.08 13.31
C ARG A 58 -6.60 2.70 14.67
N SER A 59 -7.91 2.47 14.74
CA SER A 59 -8.60 2.08 15.97
C SER A 59 -8.10 0.73 16.51
N LEU A 60 -7.87 -0.24 15.62
CA LEU A 60 -7.28 -1.53 15.95
C LEU A 60 -5.87 -1.37 16.53
N LEU A 61 -4.97 -0.71 15.81
CA LEU A 61 -3.57 -0.57 16.22
C LEU A 61 -3.45 0.14 17.58
N LYS A 62 -4.28 1.16 17.83
CA LYS A 62 -4.37 1.83 19.15
C LYS A 62 -4.83 0.88 20.24
N ARG A 63 -5.89 0.10 20.00
CA ARG A 63 -6.46 -0.81 21.00
C ARG A 63 -5.50 -1.94 21.37
N GLU A 64 -4.77 -2.47 20.39
CA GLU A 64 -3.80 -3.55 20.58
C GLU A 64 -2.41 -3.02 21.01
N SER A 65 -2.28 -1.72 21.29
CA SER A 65 -1.04 -1.07 21.74
C SER A 65 0.15 -1.25 20.79
N PHE A 66 -0.10 -1.36 19.49
CA PHE A 66 0.97 -1.29 18.50
C PHE A 66 1.37 0.18 18.30
N PRO A 67 2.63 0.58 18.55
CA PRO A 67 3.07 1.93 18.22
C PRO A 67 3.10 2.11 16.71
N PHE A 68 2.58 3.23 16.20
CA PHE A 68 2.61 3.52 14.77
C PHE A 68 2.69 5.02 14.47
N ALA A 69 3.23 5.33 13.30
CA ALA A 69 3.08 6.63 12.64
C ALA A 69 2.22 6.48 11.39
N GLU A 70 1.62 7.58 10.94
CA GLU A 70 0.77 7.64 9.77
C GLU A 70 1.35 8.58 8.72
N ASN A 71 1.44 8.10 7.47
CA ASN A 71 1.91 8.89 6.35
C ASN A 71 0.89 8.88 5.21
N GLU A 72 0.73 9.99 4.52
CA GLU A 72 0.01 10.03 3.26
C GLU A 72 0.94 9.59 2.13
N VAL A 73 0.46 8.66 1.30
CA VAL A 73 1.21 8.08 0.18
C VAL A 73 0.33 8.03 -1.07
N LEU A 74 0.95 7.90 -2.24
CA LEU A 74 0.27 7.65 -3.49
C LEU A 74 0.34 6.18 -3.85
N LEU A 75 -0.81 5.60 -4.19
CA LEU A 75 -0.91 4.34 -4.90
C LEU A 75 -1.02 4.64 -6.40
N ILE A 76 -0.07 4.17 -7.18
CA ILE A 76 -0.09 4.24 -8.63
C ILE A 76 -0.11 2.83 -9.23
N ASP A 77 -1.03 2.57 -10.16
CA ASP A 77 -0.91 1.41 -11.03
C ASP A 77 -0.27 1.86 -12.34
N LEU A 78 0.77 1.15 -12.73
CA LEU A 78 1.54 1.32 -13.95
C LEU A 78 1.42 0.06 -14.81
N ASP A 79 1.66 0.20 -16.11
CA ASP A 79 1.84 -0.94 -16.99
C ASP A 79 3.13 -1.69 -16.60
N ASN A 80 3.11 -3.02 -16.68
CA ASN A 80 4.27 -3.84 -16.34
C ASN A 80 5.22 -3.97 -17.55
N GLU A 81 5.76 -2.83 -17.99
CA GLU A 81 6.62 -2.72 -19.18
C GLU A 81 7.84 -1.84 -18.90
N PRO A 82 8.97 -2.05 -19.62
CA PRO A 82 10.13 -1.18 -19.51
C PRO A 82 9.77 0.30 -19.72
N GLY A 83 10.24 1.15 -18.80
CA GLY A 83 10.04 2.60 -18.88
C GLY A 83 8.74 3.13 -18.27
N ALA A 84 7.78 2.29 -17.88
CA ALA A 84 6.53 2.75 -17.27
C ALA A 84 6.78 3.56 -15.98
N LEU A 85 7.64 3.04 -15.09
CA LEU A 85 8.08 3.78 -13.90
C LEU A 85 8.88 5.03 -14.25
N ALA A 86 9.79 4.94 -15.23
CA ALA A 86 10.62 6.06 -15.65
C ALA A 86 9.79 7.25 -16.14
N SER A 87 8.72 7.00 -16.90
CA SER A 87 7.76 8.01 -17.35
C SER A 87 7.10 8.74 -16.17
N ALA A 88 6.60 7.98 -15.18
CA ALA A 88 5.96 8.55 -14.01
C ALA A 88 6.93 9.37 -13.14
N THR A 89 8.10 8.82 -12.81
CA THR A 89 9.08 9.49 -11.93
C THR A 89 9.75 10.68 -12.61
N THR A 90 9.97 10.64 -13.93
CA THR A 90 10.49 11.79 -14.69
C THR A 90 9.56 12.99 -14.61
N ARG A 91 8.24 12.78 -14.69
CA ARG A 91 7.24 13.87 -14.58
C ARG A 91 7.24 14.50 -13.19
N LEU A 92 7.36 13.68 -12.14
CA LEU A 92 7.52 14.18 -10.77
C LEU A 92 8.79 15.01 -10.63
N GLY A 93 9.93 14.49 -11.09
CA GLY A 93 11.22 15.19 -11.05
C GLY A 93 11.22 16.51 -11.82
N LYS A 94 10.69 16.54 -13.05
CA LYS A 94 10.53 17.78 -13.84
C LYS A 94 9.63 18.82 -13.18
N SER A 95 8.77 18.39 -12.27
CA SER A 95 7.87 19.25 -11.49
C SER A 95 8.45 19.65 -10.13
N GLY A 96 9.70 19.30 -9.83
CA GLY A 96 10.36 19.58 -8.56
C GLY A 96 9.75 18.81 -7.37
N ILE A 97 9.20 17.63 -7.61
CA ILE A 97 8.63 16.77 -6.55
C ILE A 97 9.66 15.71 -6.19
N ASN A 98 10.07 15.68 -4.93
CA ASN A 98 10.96 14.66 -4.41
C ASN A 98 10.18 13.38 -4.07
N ILE A 99 10.81 12.22 -4.29
CA ILE A 99 10.31 10.92 -3.85
C ILE A 99 11.18 10.49 -2.66
N ASP A 100 10.62 10.45 -1.44
CA ASP A 100 11.43 10.07 -0.27
C ASP A 100 11.60 8.54 -0.21
N TYR A 101 10.58 7.80 -0.61
CA TYR A 101 10.65 6.35 -0.80
C TYR A 101 9.56 5.83 -1.74
N ALA A 102 9.83 4.68 -2.34
CA ALA A 102 8.85 3.94 -3.12
C ALA A 102 9.06 2.44 -2.94
N TYR A 103 7.96 1.69 -3.01
CA TYR A 103 7.97 0.23 -3.01
C TYR A 103 6.81 -0.26 -3.87
N GLY A 104 6.95 -1.43 -4.48
CA GLY A 104 5.93 -1.93 -5.39
C GLY A 104 6.00 -3.42 -5.57
N SER A 105 4.96 -3.95 -6.19
CA SER A 105 4.89 -5.34 -6.62
C SER A 105 4.39 -5.39 -8.06
N THR A 106 4.97 -6.29 -8.84
CA THR A 106 4.50 -6.64 -10.17
C THR A 106 3.42 -7.72 -10.01
N GLY A 107 2.19 -7.42 -10.41
CA GLY A 107 1.13 -8.42 -10.41
C GLY A 107 1.15 -9.22 -11.71
N GLU A 108 1.62 -10.47 -11.68
CA GLU A 108 1.62 -11.37 -12.86
C GLU A 108 0.22 -11.52 -13.49
N ILE A 109 -0.85 -11.42 -12.69
CA ILE A 109 -2.21 -11.80 -13.11
C ILE A 109 -2.92 -10.70 -13.94
N SER A 110 -2.39 -9.47 -14.03
CA SER A 110 -3.08 -8.41 -14.80
C SER A 110 -2.19 -7.53 -15.68
N GLY A 111 -0.91 -7.85 -15.85
CA GLY A 111 0.02 -7.01 -16.62
C GLY A 111 0.24 -5.62 -16.01
N ARG A 112 -0.11 -5.45 -14.73
CA ARG A 112 -0.04 -4.18 -14.00
C ARG A 112 0.84 -4.30 -12.78
N THR A 113 1.53 -3.21 -12.50
CA THR A 113 2.40 -3.06 -11.34
C THR A 113 1.83 -1.97 -10.45
N ARG A 114 1.58 -2.30 -9.19
CA ARG A 114 1.17 -1.31 -8.19
C ARG A 114 2.42 -0.83 -7.45
N VAL A 115 2.61 0.47 -7.46
CA VAL A 115 3.69 1.15 -6.75
C VAL A 115 3.09 2.08 -5.71
N VAL A 116 3.60 2.00 -4.50
CA VAL A 116 3.40 2.98 -3.44
C VAL A 116 4.55 3.98 -3.52
N ILE A 117 4.23 5.26 -3.54
CA ILE A 117 5.21 6.34 -3.56
C ILE A 117 4.84 7.35 -2.48
N GLN A 118 5.78 7.62 -1.58
CA GLN A 118 5.70 8.82 -0.76
C GLN A 118 6.45 9.94 -1.47
N VAL A 119 5.87 11.14 -1.43
CA VAL A 119 6.43 12.35 -2.01
C VAL A 119 6.32 13.50 -1.02
N ASN A 120 7.17 14.52 -1.20
CA ASN A 120 7.13 15.73 -0.38
C ASN A 120 5.87 16.60 -0.60
N ASP A 121 5.17 16.45 -1.74
CA ASP A 121 3.91 17.16 -2.04
C ASP A 121 2.92 16.23 -2.78
N VAL A 122 2.04 15.59 -2.00
CA VAL A 122 1.03 14.64 -2.49
C VAL A 122 0.01 15.33 -3.40
N LEU A 123 -0.42 16.56 -3.08
CA LEU A 123 -1.43 17.28 -3.84
C LEU A 123 -0.91 17.67 -5.23
N LYS A 124 0.31 18.19 -5.30
CA LYS A 124 0.97 18.51 -6.57
C LYS A 124 1.26 17.26 -7.38
N ALA A 125 1.76 16.19 -6.73
CA ALA A 125 2.01 14.92 -7.41
C ALA A 125 0.75 14.31 -8.03
N ARG A 126 -0.41 14.40 -7.37
CA ARG A 126 -1.67 13.93 -7.95
C ARG A 126 -2.06 14.70 -9.20
N LYS A 127 -1.88 16.03 -9.21
CA LYS A 127 -2.14 16.86 -10.39
C LYS A 127 -1.19 16.50 -11.52
N VAL A 128 0.10 16.41 -11.21
CA VAL A 128 1.16 16.07 -12.17
C VAL A 128 0.88 14.72 -12.81
N LEU A 129 0.60 13.68 -12.03
CA LEU A 129 0.41 12.31 -12.52
C LEU A 129 -0.95 12.07 -13.17
N GLY A 130 -2.02 12.63 -12.60
CA GLY A 130 -3.41 12.43 -13.05
C GLY A 130 -3.74 13.01 -14.44
N ALA A 131 -2.84 13.81 -15.01
CA ALA A 131 -2.94 14.34 -16.36
C ALA A 131 -2.47 13.37 -17.48
N SER A 132 -2.26 12.08 -17.20
CA SER A 132 -1.67 11.11 -18.14
C SER A 132 -2.49 9.83 -18.29
N GLU A 133 -2.53 9.31 -19.52
CA GLU A 133 -3.18 8.05 -19.90
C GLU A 133 -2.56 6.81 -19.24
N SER A 134 -1.26 6.85 -18.92
CA SER A 134 -0.53 5.77 -18.23
C SER A 134 -1.01 5.55 -16.80
N VAL A 135 -1.82 6.48 -16.27
CA VAL A 135 -2.33 6.49 -14.90
C VAL A 135 -3.87 6.54 -14.94
N ARG A 136 -4.50 5.41 -15.26
CA ARG A 136 -5.97 5.35 -15.42
C ARG A 136 -6.74 5.65 -14.12
N LYS A 137 -7.93 6.27 -14.19
CA LYS A 137 -8.80 6.60 -13.03
C LYS A 137 -9.47 5.36 -12.40
N ALA A 138 -9.88 5.47 -11.13
CA ALA A 138 -10.28 4.36 -10.25
C ALA A 138 -11.55 3.59 -10.67
N HIS A 139 -11.60 2.30 -10.32
CA HIS A 139 -12.82 1.54 -10.05
C HIS A 139 -12.82 1.14 -8.56
N PRO A 140 -13.95 1.21 -7.84
CA PRO A 140 -14.00 0.82 -6.44
C PRO A 140 -13.63 -0.65 -6.28
N PHE A 141 -12.63 -0.93 -5.45
CA PHE A 141 -12.31 -2.28 -5.00
C PHE A 141 -13.43 -2.73 -4.05
N HIS A 142 -14.46 -3.35 -4.63
CA HIS A 142 -15.50 -4.09 -3.92
C HIS A 142 -15.63 -5.47 -4.57
N SER A 143 -14.55 -6.25 -4.59
CA SER A 143 -14.67 -7.70 -4.69
C SER A 143 -14.64 -8.26 -3.28
N LYS A 144 -15.79 -8.74 -2.78
CA LYS A 144 -15.85 -9.50 -1.52
C LYS A 144 -14.74 -10.56 -1.56
N PRO A 145 -13.86 -10.66 -0.56
CA PRO A 145 -12.85 -11.71 -0.53
C PRO A 145 -13.55 -13.08 -0.53
N ARG A 146 -13.23 -13.93 -1.51
CA ARG A 146 -13.58 -15.35 -1.44
C ARG A 146 -12.58 -16.01 -0.49
N TYR A 147 -12.97 -16.16 0.77
CA TYR A 147 -12.27 -17.04 1.68
C TYR A 147 -12.52 -18.49 1.25
N VAL A 148 -11.50 -19.13 0.70
CA VAL A 148 -11.49 -20.58 0.50
C VAL A 148 -11.03 -21.19 1.82
N ASN A 149 -11.95 -21.77 2.58
CA ASN A 149 -11.57 -22.60 3.72
C ASN A 149 -10.73 -23.79 3.23
N ARG A 150 -9.75 -24.19 4.05
CA ARG A 150 -8.83 -25.33 3.83
C ARG A 150 -9.54 -26.70 3.70
N GLU A 151 -10.87 -26.72 3.74
CA GLU A 151 -11.73 -27.90 3.64
C GLU A 151 -12.58 -27.97 2.36
N GLY A 152 -12.32 -27.11 1.36
CA GLY A 152 -12.89 -27.30 0.01
C GLY A 152 -14.41 -27.19 -0.11
N ARG A 153 -15.12 -26.65 0.88
CA ARG A 153 -16.57 -26.36 0.76
C ARG A 153 -16.82 -24.86 0.70
N GLY A 154 -17.07 -24.37 -0.50
CA GLY A 154 -17.50 -23.00 -0.76
C GLY A 154 -18.92 -22.76 -0.29
N GLY A 155 -19.09 -22.08 0.85
CA GLY A 155 -20.36 -21.46 1.25
C GLY A 155 -20.40 -20.01 0.76
N ARG A 156 -21.53 -19.59 0.16
CA ARG A 156 -21.79 -18.19 -0.17
C ARG A 156 -22.30 -17.47 1.08
N PHE A 157 -21.71 -16.31 1.39
CA PHE A 157 -22.27 -15.32 2.34
C PHE A 157 -22.29 -13.91 1.69
#